data_AF-A0A0D6ZZ66-F1
#
_entry.id   AF-A0A0D6ZZ66-F1
#
_cell.length_a   1.000
_cell.length_b   1.000
_cell.length_c   1.000
_cell.angle_alpha   90.00
_cell.angle_beta   90.00
_cell.angle_gamma   90.00
#
_symmetry.space_group_name_H-M   'P 1'
#
loop_
_entity.id
_entity.type
_entity.pdbx_description
1 polymer ?
#
loop_
_entity_poly.entity_id
_entity_poly.type
_entity_poly.pdbx_seq_one_letter_code
_entity_poly.pdbx_strand_id
1 'polypeptide(L)'
;MDSDSADGTSSEYDYGKYLDSRSPTTSYYQTKDSFVKRELPYALCHTDARTLEPIPLLTLGKLFTHEVNVHRHLTTYTDIPLLPLIDSGVNNDGLAFIKTKMMTDTLFLPCQHCEEIIWRKADDFVHCKVYSELQKLRSRQTGLKGFVVLPGWIQKAEKQGYWEPKQSEMDEFFVIHELVLENMFFSTLTLDVAALTDIQQSGYFP
;
A
#
# COMPACT_ATOMS: atom_id res chain seq x y z
N MET A 1 -11.98 16.09 46.57
CA MET A 1 -12.13 14.64 46.74
C MET A 1 -13.61 14.39 46.56
N ASP A 2 -14.13 13.97 45.42
CA ASP A 2 -13.54 13.25 44.28
C ASP A 2 -14.30 13.65 43.00
N SER A 3 -13.57 14.06 41.97
CA SER A 3 -13.36 13.31 40.72
C SER A 3 -14.47 13.54 39.69
N ASP A 4 -14.33 14.66 38.95
CA ASP A 4 -14.95 14.87 37.65
C ASP A 4 -14.37 13.88 36.65
N SER A 5 -15.09 12.78 36.41
CA SER A 5 -14.87 11.89 35.28
C SER A 5 -15.43 12.54 34.02
N ALA A 6 -14.56 13.28 33.32
CA ALA A 6 -14.80 13.70 31.94
C ALA A 6 -14.65 12.49 31.01
N ASP A 7 -15.76 11.79 30.76
CA ASP A 7 -15.90 10.85 29.66
C ASP A 7 -15.98 11.67 28.35
N GLY A 8 -14.80 12.00 27.83
CA GLY A 8 -14.62 12.69 26.56
C GLY A 8 -14.78 11.72 25.38
N THR A 9 -15.97 11.15 25.21
CA THR A 9 -16.37 10.52 23.94
C THR A 9 -16.74 11.62 22.95
N SER A 10 -15.72 12.33 22.48
CA SER A 10 -15.82 13.19 21.30
C SER A 10 -16.11 12.29 20.10
N SER A 11 -17.37 12.30 19.66
CA SER A 11 -17.83 11.68 18.41
C SER A 11 -17.19 12.39 17.22
N GLU A 12 -15.96 12.00 16.90
CA GLU A 12 -15.19 12.55 15.80
C GLU A 12 -15.46 11.74 14.53
N TYR A 13 -16.44 12.23 13.76
CA TYR A 13 -16.76 11.92 12.35
C TYR A 13 -16.39 10.53 11.82
N ASP A 14 -17.40 9.66 11.75
CA ASP A 14 -17.41 8.37 11.06
C ASP A 14 -17.41 8.56 9.53
N TYR A 15 -16.23 8.82 8.96
CA TYR A 15 -16.01 8.77 7.52
C TYR A 15 -15.78 7.30 7.12
N GLY A 16 -16.90 6.61 6.88
CA GLY A 16 -17.04 5.40 6.07
C GLY A 16 -16.01 4.29 6.30
N LYS A 17 -16.42 3.23 7.01
CA LYS A 17 -15.79 1.91 6.85
C LYS A 17 -16.10 1.40 5.43
N TYR A 18 -15.17 1.55 4.50
CA TYR A 18 -15.31 0.99 3.17
C TYR A 18 -14.68 -0.41 3.14
N LEU A 19 -15.51 -1.41 2.85
CA LEU A 19 -15.00 -2.67 2.33
C LEU A 19 -14.66 -2.40 0.86
N ASP A 20 -13.39 -2.41 0.51
CA ASP A 20 -13.02 -2.40 -0.91
C ASP A 20 -13.47 -3.74 -1.48
N SER A 21 -14.43 -3.72 -2.40
CA SER A 21 -14.88 -4.93 -3.09
C SER A 21 -13.75 -5.65 -3.83
N ARG A 22 -12.62 -4.96 -4.04
CA ARG A 22 -11.40 -5.48 -4.65
C ARG A 22 -10.47 -6.17 -3.64
N SER A 23 -10.63 -5.97 -2.33
CA SER A 23 -9.78 -6.57 -1.29
C SER A 23 -10.62 -7.34 -0.25
N PRO A 24 -10.80 -8.66 -0.43
CA PRO A 24 -11.66 -9.47 0.44
C PRO A 24 -11.14 -9.65 1.88
N THR A 25 -9.95 -9.13 2.17
CA THR A 25 -9.23 -9.35 3.42
C THR A 25 -8.80 -8.03 4.09
N THR A 26 -9.08 -6.88 3.47
CA THR A 26 -8.65 -5.57 3.99
C THR A 26 -9.85 -4.64 4.20
N SER A 27 -9.81 -3.91 5.31
CA SER A 27 -10.72 -2.80 5.57
C SER A 27 -9.98 -1.48 5.47
N TYR A 28 -10.70 -0.47 4.99
CA TYR A 28 -10.18 0.88 4.86
C TYR A 28 -11.04 1.84 5.68
N TYR A 29 -10.36 2.75 6.37
CA TYR A 29 -10.98 3.83 7.13
C TYR A 29 -10.25 5.12 6.80
N GLN A 30 -11.00 6.21 6.68
CA GLN A 30 -10.46 7.51 6.39
C GLN A 30 -10.92 8.50 7.45
N THR A 31 -10.04 9.42 7.83
CA THR A 31 -10.37 10.65 8.54
C THR A 31 -10.05 11.86 7.68
N LYS A 32 -10.33 13.05 8.20
CA LYS A 32 -9.85 14.30 7.61
C LYS A 32 -8.33 14.31 7.38
N ASP A 33 -7.57 13.69 8.28
CA ASP A 33 -6.12 13.82 8.33
C ASP A 33 -5.36 12.52 8.02
N SER A 34 -6.05 11.38 7.96
CA SER A 34 -5.39 10.08 7.80
C SER A 34 -6.20 9.04 7.05
N PHE A 35 -5.49 8.13 6.40
CA PHE A 35 -6.02 6.94 5.77
C PHE A 35 -5.46 5.72 6.50
N VAL A 36 -6.31 4.76 6.84
CA VAL A 36 -5.93 3.54 7.54
C VAL A 36 -6.32 2.34 6.71
N LYS A 37 -5.31 1.53 6.39
CA LYS A 37 -5.44 0.20 5.80
C LYS A 37 -5.28 -0.82 6.94
N ARG A 38 -6.25 -1.69 7.17
CA ARG A 38 -6.28 -2.64 8.31
C ARG A 38 -6.71 -4.03 7.85
N GLU A 39 -6.13 -5.08 8.42
CA GLU A 39 -6.63 -6.45 8.23
C GLU A 39 -8.10 -6.58 8.65
N LEU A 40 -8.88 -7.33 7.88
CA LEU A 40 -10.21 -7.75 8.30
C LEU A 40 -10.10 -8.87 9.35
N PRO A 41 -10.94 -8.85 10.40
CA PRO A 41 -11.12 -10.00 11.28
C PRO A 41 -11.45 -11.25 10.45
N TYR A 42 -10.89 -12.40 10.82
CA TYR A 42 -11.09 -13.67 10.10
C TYR A 42 -12.57 -14.00 9.85
N ALA A 43 -13.44 -13.72 10.81
CA ALA A 43 -14.88 -13.95 10.72
C ALA A 43 -15.58 -13.09 9.63
N LEU A 44 -14.91 -12.06 9.11
CA LEU A 44 -15.42 -11.13 8.10
C LEU A 44 -14.72 -11.30 6.74
N CYS A 45 -13.73 -12.17 6.62
CA CYS A 45 -13.05 -12.42 5.36
C CYS A 45 -13.98 -13.13 4.38
N HIS A 46 -13.86 -12.80 3.08
CA HIS A 46 -14.61 -13.54 2.08
C HIS A 46 -14.14 -15.00 2.02
N THR A 47 -15.10 -15.89 1.84
CA THR A 47 -14.85 -17.31 1.57
C THR A 47 -14.53 -17.51 0.09
N ASP A 48 -13.55 -18.36 -0.20
CA ASP A 48 -13.30 -18.87 -1.55
C ASP A 48 -14.58 -19.56 -2.04
N ALA A 49 -15.13 -19.12 -3.17
CA ALA A 49 -16.42 -19.61 -3.68
C ALA A 49 -16.41 -21.11 -4.04
N ARG A 50 -15.24 -21.70 -4.24
CA ARG A 50 -15.04 -23.11 -4.58
C ARG A 50 -14.82 -23.99 -3.36
N THR A 51 -14.07 -23.52 -2.35
CA THR A 51 -13.80 -24.32 -1.15
C THR A 51 -14.73 -24.01 0.01
N LEU A 52 -15.44 -22.87 -0.04
CA LEU A 52 -16.22 -22.28 1.04
C LEU A 52 -15.40 -21.99 2.31
N GLU A 53 -14.07 -22.08 2.22
CA GLU A 53 -13.16 -21.73 3.31
C GLU A 53 -12.77 -20.25 3.20
N PRO A 54 -12.57 -19.55 4.33
CA PRO A 54 -11.99 -18.21 4.31
C PRO A 54 -10.63 -18.21 3.61
N ILE A 55 -10.40 -17.24 2.72
CA ILE A 55 -9.10 -17.09 2.05
C ILE A 55 -8.03 -16.92 3.14
N PRO A 56 -7.00 -17.78 3.22
CA PRO A 56 -6.07 -17.79 4.34
C PRO A 56 -5.41 -16.42 4.56
N LEU A 57 -5.61 -15.86 5.76
CA LEU A 57 -5.03 -14.58 6.22
C LEU A 57 -3.51 -14.63 6.45
N LEU A 58 -2.87 -15.80 6.35
CA LEU A 58 -1.54 -16.11 6.87
C LEU A 58 -0.38 -15.28 6.29
N THR A 59 -0.66 -14.32 5.41
CA THR A 59 0.32 -13.42 4.79
C THR A 59 -0.06 -11.94 4.88
N LEU A 60 -1.28 -11.54 5.27
CA LEU A 60 -1.68 -10.12 5.14
C LEU A 60 -0.91 -9.19 6.09
N GLY A 61 -0.75 -9.57 7.37
CA GLY A 61 0.06 -8.79 8.30
C GLY A 61 1.53 -8.75 7.89
N LYS A 62 2.03 -9.80 7.22
CA LYS A 62 3.37 -9.80 6.62
C LYS A 62 3.44 -8.86 5.41
N LEU A 63 2.39 -8.81 4.57
CA LEU A 63 2.28 -7.86 3.47
C LEU A 63 2.27 -6.42 3.98
N PHE A 64 1.59 -6.12 5.08
CA PHE A 64 1.60 -4.77 5.65
C PHE A 64 2.96 -4.42 6.24
N THR A 65 3.57 -5.36 6.96
CA THR A 65 4.95 -5.19 7.46
C THR A 65 5.92 -4.95 6.30
N HIS A 66 5.74 -5.67 5.19
CA HIS A 66 6.53 -5.51 3.98
C HIS A 66 6.27 -4.16 3.29
N GLU A 67 5.02 -3.73 3.14
CA GLU A 67 4.66 -2.42 2.60
C GLU A 67 5.31 -1.29 3.40
N VAL A 68 5.32 -1.38 4.73
CA VAL A 68 6.02 -0.42 5.61
C VAL A 68 7.55 -0.47 5.39
N ASN A 69 8.13 -1.65 5.19
CA ASN A 69 9.55 -1.78 4.89
C ASN A 69 9.90 -1.18 3.51
N VAL A 70 9.08 -1.43 2.50
CA VAL A 70 9.20 -0.83 1.16
C VAL A 70 9.10 0.70 1.27
N HIS A 71 8.11 1.20 2.00
CA HIS A 71 7.91 2.63 2.21
C HIS A 71 9.16 3.29 2.81
N ARG A 72 9.68 2.74 3.90
CA ARG A 72 10.91 3.22 4.55
C ARG A 72 12.12 3.13 3.63
N HIS A 73 12.22 2.06 2.84
CA HIS A 73 13.32 1.87 1.90
C HIS A 73 13.31 2.94 0.80
N LEU A 74 12.16 3.13 0.14
CA LEU A 74 12.00 4.13 -0.91
C LEU A 74 12.18 5.56 -0.38
N THR A 75 11.60 5.90 0.77
CA THR A 75 11.80 7.24 1.37
C THR A 75 13.24 7.51 1.81
N THR A 76 14.01 6.47 2.13
CA THR A 76 15.42 6.62 2.54
C THR A 76 16.35 6.79 1.34
N TYR A 77 16.09 6.07 0.25
CA TYR A 77 17.05 5.92 -0.84
C TYR A 77 16.60 6.52 -2.17
N THR A 78 15.40 7.10 -2.22
CA THR A 78 14.85 7.71 -3.44
C THR A 78 14.12 9.00 -3.12
N ASP A 79 13.94 9.81 -4.15
CA ASP A 79 13.08 11.00 -4.12
C ASP A 79 11.67 10.70 -4.67
N ILE A 80 11.23 9.43 -4.69
CA ILE A 80 9.88 9.07 -5.14
C ILE A 80 8.88 9.55 -4.08
N PRO A 81 7.90 10.41 -4.44
CA PRO A 81 6.91 10.86 -3.47
C PRO A 81 5.98 9.70 -3.07
N LEU A 82 5.91 9.42 -1.77
CA LEU A 82 5.00 8.44 -1.17
C LEU A 82 4.05 9.15 -0.20
N LEU A 83 2.88 8.57 0.06
CA LEU A 83 2.03 9.06 1.13
C LEU A 83 2.79 9.04 2.46
N PRO A 84 2.79 10.13 3.26
CA PRO A 84 3.51 10.13 4.53
C PRO A 84 2.98 9.05 5.47
N LEU A 85 3.87 8.16 5.91
CA LEU A 85 3.54 7.16 6.92
C LEU A 85 3.42 7.84 8.29
N ILE A 86 2.26 7.72 8.93
CA ILE A 86 2.01 8.24 10.28
C ILE A 86 2.32 7.16 11.32
N ASP A 87 1.76 5.97 11.14
CA ASP A 87 1.86 4.87 12.10
C ASP A 87 1.66 3.53 11.40
N SER A 88 2.12 2.45 12.04
CA SER A 88 1.91 1.07 11.58
C SER A 88 2.13 0.12 12.74
N GLY A 89 1.37 -0.96 12.79
CA GLY A 89 1.59 -1.98 13.81
C GLY A 89 0.48 -2.99 13.87
N VAL A 90 0.30 -3.57 15.06
CA VAL A 90 -0.78 -4.49 15.39
C VAL A 90 -1.60 -3.82 16.47
N ASN A 91 -2.92 -3.80 16.30
CA ASN A 91 -3.82 -3.19 17.30
C ASN A 91 -4.18 -4.18 18.43
N ASN A 92 -5.02 -3.75 19.36
CA ASN A 92 -5.44 -4.57 20.51
C ASN A 92 -6.19 -5.86 20.12
N ASP A 93 -6.76 -5.90 18.91
CA ASP A 93 -7.46 -7.08 18.39
C ASP A 93 -6.51 -8.06 17.68
N GLY A 94 -5.20 -7.79 17.68
CA GLY A 94 -4.20 -8.60 16.97
C GLY A 94 -4.19 -8.38 15.46
N LEU A 95 -4.84 -7.34 14.94
CA LEU A 95 -4.92 -7.05 13.50
C LEU A 95 -3.89 -6.01 13.08
N ALA A 96 -3.17 -6.29 12.01
CA ALA A 96 -2.18 -5.38 11.45
C ALA A 96 -2.84 -4.17 10.78
N PHE A 97 -2.16 -3.03 10.82
CA PHE A 97 -2.61 -1.80 10.17
C PHE A 97 -1.43 -0.94 9.68
N ILE A 98 -1.73 -0.11 8.69
CA ILE A 98 -0.90 0.99 8.21
C ILE A 98 -1.75 2.25 8.22
N LYS A 99 -1.22 3.33 8.80
CA LYS A 99 -1.84 4.65 8.83
C LYS A 99 -0.96 5.64 8.08
N THR A 100 -1.52 6.26 7.05
CA THR A 100 -0.87 7.31 6.26
C THR A 100 -1.60 8.63 6.39
N LYS A 101 -0.94 9.73 6.04
CA LYS A 101 -1.54 11.06 6.03
C LYS A 101 -2.43 11.25 4.81
N MET A 102 -3.62 11.80 5.02
CA MET A 102 -4.48 12.25 3.90
C MET A 102 -3.92 13.50 3.24
N MET A 103 -4.01 13.56 1.92
CA MET A 103 -3.63 14.74 1.16
C MET A 103 -4.91 15.49 0.74
N THR A 104 -5.18 16.63 1.38
CA THR A 104 -6.42 17.40 1.22
C THR A 104 -6.59 18.02 -0.17
N ASP A 105 -5.48 18.23 -0.89
CA ASP A 105 -5.46 18.89 -2.19
C ASP A 105 -5.22 17.91 -3.34
N THR A 106 -5.80 16.70 -3.24
CA THR A 106 -5.62 15.66 -4.26
C THR A 106 -6.90 15.03 -4.79
N LEU A 107 -6.83 14.61 -6.05
CA LEU A 107 -7.86 13.85 -6.74
C LEU A 107 -7.48 12.37 -6.76
N PHE A 108 -8.47 11.51 -6.47
CA PHE A 108 -8.36 10.06 -6.63
C PHE A 108 -8.88 9.57 -7.99
N LEU A 109 -9.77 10.34 -8.63
CA LEU A 109 -10.33 10.01 -9.95
C LEU A 109 -10.35 11.26 -10.86
N PRO A 110 -9.85 11.17 -12.10
CA PRO A 110 -9.92 12.27 -13.06
C PRO A 110 -11.35 12.68 -13.36
N CYS A 111 -11.55 13.97 -13.61
CA CYS A 111 -12.66 14.40 -14.46
C CYS A 111 -12.40 13.89 -15.89
N GLN A 112 -13.45 13.59 -16.68
CA GLN A 112 -13.29 13.09 -18.07
C GLN A 112 -12.43 14.04 -18.92
N HIS A 113 -12.52 15.35 -18.69
CA HIS A 113 -11.71 16.35 -19.41
C HIS A 113 -10.24 16.37 -18.97
N CYS A 114 -9.96 15.93 -17.74
CA CYS A 114 -8.66 15.93 -17.10
C CYS A 114 -7.87 14.63 -17.41
N GLU A 115 -8.57 13.58 -17.84
CA GLU A 115 -8.05 12.22 -17.98
C GLU A 115 -6.81 12.15 -18.87
N GLU A 116 -6.85 12.75 -20.07
CA GLU A 116 -5.70 12.74 -21.00
C GLU A 116 -4.47 13.46 -20.42
N ILE A 117 -4.68 14.54 -19.65
CA ILE A 117 -3.60 15.29 -19.01
C ILE A 117 -3.00 14.45 -17.89
N ILE A 118 -3.84 13.83 -17.06
CA ILE A 118 -3.42 12.98 -15.94
C ILE A 118 -2.62 11.77 -16.46
N TRP A 119 -3.09 11.11 -17.51
CA TRP A 119 -2.36 9.99 -18.12
C TRP A 119 -0.96 10.40 -18.57
N ARG A 120 -0.84 11.54 -19.26
CA ARG A 120 0.47 12.05 -19.70
C ARG A 120 1.38 12.38 -18.52
N LYS A 121 0.84 13.03 -17.48
CA LYS A 121 1.57 13.38 -16.26
C LYS A 121 2.02 12.15 -15.48
N ALA A 122 1.19 11.11 -15.43
CA ALA A 122 1.53 9.83 -14.82
C ALA A 122 2.65 9.13 -15.61
N ASP A 123 2.55 9.10 -16.94
CA ASP A 123 3.57 8.51 -17.81
C ASP A 123 4.92 9.22 -17.67
N ASP A 124 4.92 10.56 -17.75
CA ASP A 124 6.11 11.39 -17.52
C ASP A 124 6.70 11.14 -16.12
N PHE A 125 5.86 11.06 -15.09
CA PHE A 125 6.31 10.77 -13.73
C PHE A 125 6.94 9.37 -13.63
N VAL A 126 6.32 8.34 -14.20
CA VAL A 126 6.88 6.98 -14.18
C VAL A 126 8.21 6.92 -14.91
N HIS A 127 8.27 7.43 -16.13
CA HIS A 127 9.46 7.33 -16.98
C HIS A 127 10.60 8.24 -16.51
N CYS A 128 10.31 9.48 -16.14
CA CYS A 128 11.34 10.45 -15.80
C CYS A 128 11.73 10.41 -14.32
N LYS A 129 10.80 10.07 -13.41
CA LYS A 129 11.06 10.07 -11.96
C LYS A 129 11.17 8.67 -11.38
N VAL A 130 10.17 7.82 -11.53
CA VAL A 130 10.16 6.50 -10.85
C VAL A 130 11.30 5.63 -11.37
N TYR A 131 11.41 5.43 -12.68
CA TYR A 131 12.46 4.57 -13.23
C TYR A 131 13.86 5.08 -12.96
N SER A 132 14.09 6.39 -13.01
CA SER A 132 15.41 6.97 -12.75
C SER A 132 15.85 6.78 -11.29
N GLU A 133 14.92 6.86 -10.34
CA GLU A 133 15.18 6.58 -8.93
C GLU A 133 15.38 5.09 -8.64
N LEU A 134 14.51 4.22 -9.17
CA LEU A 134 14.61 2.77 -8.97
C LEU A 134 15.89 2.19 -9.61
N GLN A 135 16.39 2.79 -10.68
CA GLN A 135 17.67 2.44 -11.27
C GLN A 135 18.87 2.66 -10.34
N LYS A 136 18.74 3.38 -9.23
CA LYS A 136 19.81 3.53 -8.23
C LYS A 136 19.80 2.40 -7.22
N LEU A 137 18.68 1.69 -7.08
CA LEU A 137 18.50 0.63 -6.11
C LEU A 137 18.95 -0.71 -6.71
N ARG A 138 20.04 -1.26 -6.17
CA ARG A 138 20.60 -2.55 -6.57
C ARG A 138 20.83 -3.45 -5.36
N SER A 139 20.59 -4.74 -5.54
CA SER A 139 20.81 -5.77 -4.52
C SER A 139 21.18 -7.07 -5.22
N ARG A 140 21.99 -7.93 -4.61
CA ARG A 140 22.20 -9.31 -5.13
C ARG A 140 21.21 -10.31 -4.57
N GLN A 141 20.24 -9.84 -3.80
CA GLN A 141 19.28 -10.66 -3.11
C GLN A 141 17.86 -10.21 -3.44
N THR A 142 17.00 -11.17 -3.81
CA THR A 142 15.58 -10.91 -4.07
C THR A 142 14.82 -10.56 -2.80
N GLY A 143 13.73 -9.83 -2.99
CA GLY A 143 12.87 -9.39 -1.91
C GLY A 143 13.50 -8.30 -1.07
N LEU A 144 12.79 -7.90 -0.03
CA LEU A 144 13.23 -6.86 0.89
C LEU A 144 13.13 -7.39 2.31
N LYS A 145 14.21 -7.25 3.09
CA LYS A 145 14.27 -7.74 4.48
C LYS A 145 13.88 -9.22 4.63
N GLY A 146 14.29 -10.03 3.66
CA GLY A 146 14.04 -11.48 3.67
C GLY A 146 12.62 -11.89 3.24
N PHE A 147 11.83 -10.97 2.68
CA PHE A 147 10.47 -11.24 2.23
C PHE A 147 10.30 -10.90 0.75
N VAL A 148 9.77 -11.85 -0.02
CA VAL A 148 9.49 -11.70 -1.45
C VAL A 148 7.97 -11.71 -1.64
N VAL A 149 7.43 -10.63 -2.22
CA VAL A 149 6.03 -10.56 -2.63
C VAL A 149 5.96 -10.77 -4.12
N LEU A 150 5.34 -11.85 -4.57
CA LEU A 150 5.22 -12.10 -6.00
C LEU A 150 4.20 -11.16 -6.66
N PRO A 151 4.34 -10.89 -7.97
CA PRO A 151 3.25 -10.36 -8.77
C PRO A 151 1.97 -11.19 -8.63
N GLY A 152 0.81 -10.52 -8.61
CA GLY A 152 -0.49 -11.17 -8.41
C GLY A 152 -0.82 -12.29 -9.42
N TRP A 153 -0.28 -12.24 -10.64
CA TRP A 153 -0.47 -13.31 -11.63
C TRP A 153 0.31 -14.60 -11.29
N ILE A 154 1.47 -14.48 -10.64
CA ILE A 154 2.21 -15.65 -10.13
C ILE A 154 1.51 -16.21 -8.90
N GLN A 155 1.03 -15.35 -7.99
CA GLN A 155 0.28 -15.78 -6.80
C GLN A 155 -1.00 -16.56 -7.16
N LYS A 156 -1.62 -16.28 -8.30
CA LYS A 156 -2.78 -17.04 -8.80
C LYS A 156 -2.40 -18.43 -9.31
N ALA A 157 -1.23 -18.54 -9.94
CA ALA A 157 -0.72 -19.80 -10.48
C ALA A 157 -0.13 -20.69 -9.38
N GLU A 158 0.58 -20.09 -8.43
CA GLU A 158 1.23 -20.76 -7.33
C GLU A 158 0.47 -20.56 -6.02
N LYS A 159 0.03 -21.67 -5.42
CA LYS A 159 -0.66 -21.64 -4.12
C LYS A 159 0.27 -21.29 -2.94
N GLN A 160 1.53 -20.98 -3.20
CA GLN A 160 2.53 -20.73 -2.16
C GLN A 160 2.53 -19.24 -1.80
N GLY A 161 2.04 -18.91 -0.61
CA GLY A 161 1.94 -17.53 -0.13
C GLY A 161 3.27 -16.88 0.26
N TYR A 162 4.40 -17.53 0.03
CA TYR A 162 5.73 -17.04 0.39
C TYR A 162 6.80 -17.64 -0.51
N TRP A 163 7.76 -16.81 -0.90
CA TRP A 163 8.96 -17.21 -1.63
C TRP A 163 10.20 -16.86 -0.81
N GLU A 164 11.15 -17.79 -0.78
CA GLU A 164 12.45 -17.53 -0.16
C GLU A 164 13.26 -16.55 -1.01
N PRO A 165 13.94 -15.59 -0.36
CA PRO A 165 14.95 -14.77 -1.02
C PRO A 165 15.98 -15.64 -1.74
N LYS A 166 16.31 -15.26 -2.98
CA LYS A 166 17.35 -15.89 -3.78
C LYS A 166 18.55 -14.96 -3.89
N GLN A 167 19.73 -15.54 -4.00
CA GLN A 167 20.95 -14.81 -4.35
C GLN A 167 21.14 -14.87 -5.86
N SER A 168 21.52 -13.75 -6.44
CA SER A 168 21.85 -13.60 -7.86
C SER A 168 23.33 -13.29 -8.03
N GLU A 169 23.91 -13.77 -9.14
CA GLU A 169 25.27 -13.40 -9.54
C GLU A 169 25.36 -11.95 -10.04
N MET A 170 24.22 -11.40 -10.49
CA MET A 170 24.09 -10.03 -10.97
C MET A 170 23.28 -9.19 -9.99
N ASP A 171 23.47 -7.88 -10.05
CA ASP A 171 22.68 -6.97 -9.25
C ASP A 171 21.24 -6.91 -9.79
N GLU A 172 20.30 -7.28 -8.95
CA GLU A 172 18.85 -7.21 -9.13
C GLU A 172 18.34 -5.78 -8.99
N PHE A 173 17.22 -5.51 -9.67
CA PHE A 173 16.60 -4.20 -9.72
C PHE A 173 15.43 -4.13 -8.74
N PHE A 174 15.23 -2.96 -8.14
CA PHE A 174 14.02 -2.72 -7.38
C PHE A 174 12.85 -2.44 -8.33
N VAL A 175 11.75 -3.17 -8.15
CA VAL A 175 10.55 -3.06 -8.98
C VAL A 175 9.36 -2.67 -8.12
N ILE A 176 8.53 -1.76 -8.64
CA ILE A 176 7.18 -1.49 -8.15
C ILE A 176 6.22 -2.09 -9.19
N HIS A 177 5.50 -3.15 -8.84
CA HIS A 177 4.69 -3.89 -9.82
C HIS A 177 3.40 -3.18 -10.23
N GLU A 178 2.80 -2.36 -9.35
CA GLU A 178 1.46 -1.78 -9.56
C GLU A 178 1.53 -0.25 -9.71
N LEU A 179 2.23 0.21 -10.76
CA LEU A 179 2.26 1.62 -11.17
C LEU A 179 1.05 1.96 -12.06
N VAL A 180 -0.14 1.84 -11.49
CA VAL A 180 -1.42 2.18 -12.14
C VAL A 180 -1.98 3.50 -11.60
N LEU A 181 -2.86 4.17 -12.34
CA LEU A 181 -3.41 5.48 -11.95
C LEU A 181 -4.12 5.44 -10.59
N GLU A 182 -4.79 4.34 -10.27
CA GLU A 182 -5.50 4.13 -9.01
C GLU A 182 -4.56 4.13 -7.79
N ASN A 183 -3.26 3.92 -8.02
CA ASN A 183 -2.22 3.94 -7.00
C ASN A 183 -1.44 5.27 -6.97
N MET A 184 -1.93 6.29 -7.67
CA MET A 184 -1.33 7.62 -7.73
C MET A 184 -2.31 8.68 -7.21
N PHE A 185 -1.81 9.57 -6.35
CA PHE A 185 -2.51 10.78 -5.95
C PHE A 185 -2.08 11.93 -6.84
N PHE A 186 -3.03 12.70 -7.36
CA PHE A 186 -2.75 13.86 -8.23
C PHE A 186 -3.09 15.17 -7.53
N SER A 187 -2.23 16.16 -7.66
CA SER A 187 -2.50 17.53 -7.22
C SER A 187 -3.73 18.10 -7.95
N THR A 188 -4.72 18.62 -7.21
CA THR A 188 -5.89 19.28 -7.81
C THR A 188 -5.54 20.55 -8.58
N LEU A 189 -4.41 21.17 -8.26
CA LEU A 189 -3.97 22.44 -8.84
C LEU A 189 -3.12 22.26 -10.10
N THR A 190 -2.21 21.29 -10.10
CA THR A 190 -1.23 21.11 -11.18
C THR A 190 -1.45 19.85 -12.00
N LEU A 191 -2.26 18.91 -11.50
CA LEU A 191 -2.44 17.56 -12.03
C LEU A 191 -1.15 16.73 -12.07
N ASP A 192 -0.09 17.17 -11.39
CA ASP A 192 1.12 16.37 -11.21
C ASP A 192 0.87 15.28 -10.16
N VAL A 193 1.62 14.17 -10.28
CA VAL A 193 1.62 13.10 -9.27
C VAL A 193 2.21 13.65 -7.98
N ALA A 194 1.38 13.66 -6.93
CA ALA A 194 1.73 14.14 -5.61
C ALA A 194 2.24 13.02 -4.69
N ALA A 195 1.79 11.77 -4.87
CA ALA A 195 2.28 10.61 -4.12
C ALA A 195 1.89 9.27 -4.78
N LEU A 196 2.70 8.24 -4.55
CA LEU A 196 2.31 6.83 -4.77
C LEU A 196 1.76 6.18 -3.49
N THR A 197 0.91 5.18 -3.71
CA THR A 197 0.35 4.29 -2.67
C THR A 197 0.39 2.82 -3.13
N ASP A 198 -0.05 1.91 -2.25
CA ASP A 198 -0.20 0.47 -2.49
C ASP A 198 1.06 -0.22 -3.06
N ILE A 199 2.20 0.13 -2.47
CA ILE A 199 3.54 -0.36 -2.86
C ILE A 199 3.88 -1.74 -2.27
N GLN A 200 2.89 -2.44 -1.70
CA GLN A 200 3.06 -3.72 -1.00
C GLN A 200 3.60 -4.86 -1.88
N GLN A 201 3.49 -4.75 -3.21
CA GLN A 201 4.06 -5.74 -4.13
C GLN A 201 5.48 -5.38 -4.59
N SER A 202 6.11 -4.35 -4.04
CA SER A 202 7.43 -3.91 -4.50
C SER A 202 8.57 -4.70 -3.84
N GLY A 203 9.74 -4.75 -4.48
CA GLY A 203 10.91 -5.44 -3.95
C GLY A 203 12.04 -5.58 -4.97
N TYR A 204 13.12 -6.26 -4.59
CA TYR A 204 14.18 -6.64 -5.52
C TYR A 204 13.80 -7.90 -6.29
N PHE A 205 13.95 -7.84 -7.61
CA PHE A 205 13.68 -8.95 -8.51
C PHE A 205 14.77 -9.05 -9.59
N PRO A 206 14.97 -10.26 -10.17
CA PRO A 206 15.92 -10.48 -11.25
C PRO A 206 15.72 -9.55 -12.45
#